data_AF-A0A2P4SIS1-F1
#
_entry.id   AF-A0A2P4SIS1-F1
#
_cell.length_a   1.000
_cell.length_b   1.000
_cell.length_c   1.000
_cell.angle_alpha   90.00
_cell.angle_beta   90.00
_cell.angle_gamma   90.00
#
_symmetry.space_group_name_H-M   'P 1'
#
loop_
_entity.id
_entity.type
_entity.pdbx_description
1 polymer ?
#
loop_
_entity_poly.entity_id
_entity_poly.type
_entity_poly.pdbx_seq_one_letter_code
_entity_poly.pdbx_strand_id
1 'polypeptide(L)'
;FLTLNSEKPPFVRDVEAKIRRYLRSSYSAAWTLKITWVKAPAYGARGDSRRTNTYQAVLTTDGFRSYVLILYQDGGMQWDYTQLPATNVLIGYTSGDGYYRNDDLTQSPPAAKYRPDRYRGYNT
;
A
#
# COMPACT_ATOMS: atom_id res chain seq x y z
N PHE A 1 -1.18 -5.16 -28.37
CA PHE A 1 -1.74 -3.80 -28.19
C PHE A 1 -3.14 -3.92 -27.60
N LEU A 2 -3.45 -3.20 -26.52
CA LEU A 2 -4.80 -3.16 -25.94
C LEU A 2 -5.65 -2.20 -26.79
N THR A 3 -6.72 -2.71 -27.40
CA THR A 3 -7.74 -1.90 -28.09
C THR A 3 -8.88 -1.55 -27.12
N LEU A 4 -9.75 -0.61 -27.50
CA LEU A 4 -10.88 -0.14 -26.68
C LEU A 4 -11.79 -1.29 -26.18
N ASN A 5 -11.83 -2.41 -26.91
CA ASN A 5 -12.67 -3.58 -26.63
C ASN A 5 -11.90 -4.78 -26.07
N SER A 6 -10.60 -4.62 -25.79
CA SER A 6 -9.81 -5.68 -25.17
C SER A 6 -10.16 -5.81 -23.70
N GLU A 7 -10.26 -7.04 -23.19
CA GLU A 7 -10.38 -7.24 -21.75
C GLU A 7 -9.21 -6.59 -21.01
N LYS A 8 -9.52 -5.90 -19.90
CA LYS A 8 -8.49 -5.31 -19.05
C LYS A 8 -7.58 -6.41 -18.49
N PRO A 9 -6.28 -6.15 -18.31
CA PRO A 9 -5.37 -7.13 -17.73
C PRO A 9 -5.89 -7.67 -16.39
N PRO A 10 -5.66 -8.96 -16.06
CA PRO A 10 -6.21 -9.59 -14.85
C PRO A 10 -5.94 -8.81 -13.56
N PHE A 11 -4.75 -8.20 -13.43
CA PHE A 11 -4.41 -7.42 -12.25
C PHE A 11 -5.25 -6.13 -12.12
N VAL A 12 -5.63 -5.50 -13.24
CA VAL A 12 -6.49 -4.30 -13.22
C VAL A 12 -7.88 -4.71 -12.76
N ARG A 13 -8.41 -5.83 -13.27
CA ARG A 13 -9.70 -6.38 -12.84
C ARG A 13 -9.72 -6.72 -11.36
N ASP A 14 -8.62 -7.26 -10.83
CA ASP A 14 -8.48 -7.55 -9.40
C ASP A 14 -8.48 -6.27 -8.53
N VAL A 15 -7.78 -5.22 -8.97
CA VAL A 15 -7.80 -3.89 -8.31
C VAL A 15 -9.20 -3.29 -8.34
N GLU A 16 -9.88 -3.33 -9.48
CA GLU A 16 -11.27 -2.88 -9.59
C GLU A 16 -12.20 -3.66 -8.65
N ALA A 17 -12.10 -4.99 -8.62
CA ALA A 17 -12.91 -5.84 -7.76
C ALA A 17 -12.72 -5.49 -6.27
N LYS A 18 -11.47 -5.25 -5.84
CA LYS A 18 -11.17 -4.79 -4.47
C LYS A 18 -11.83 -3.45 -4.17
N ILE A 19 -11.68 -2.46 -5.04
CA ILE A 19 -12.26 -1.12 -4.83
C ILE A 19 -13.79 -1.17 -4.81
N ARG A 20 -14.40 -1.90 -5.75
CA ARG A 20 -15.86 -2.09 -5.80
C ARG A 20 -16.38 -2.71 -4.51
N ARG A 21 -15.68 -3.74 -3.99
CA ARG A 21 -16.03 -4.41 -2.73
C ARG A 21 -15.92 -3.46 -1.53
N TYR A 22 -14.77 -2.81 -1.34
CA TYR A 22 -14.51 -1.99 -0.15
C TYR A 22 -15.34 -0.71 -0.11
N LEU A 23 -15.54 -0.06 -1.26
CA LEU A 23 -16.22 1.22 -1.34
C LEU A 23 -17.67 1.11 -1.80
N ARG A 24 -18.18 -0.11 -2.03
CA ARG A 24 -19.53 -0.38 -2.56
C ARG A 24 -19.83 0.50 -3.78
N SER A 25 -18.90 0.54 -4.73
CA SER A 25 -18.93 1.45 -5.89
C SER A 25 -18.97 0.69 -7.21
N SER A 26 -19.31 1.40 -8.30
CA SER A 26 -19.23 0.89 -9.69
C SER A 26 -17.89 1.19 -10.37
N TYR A 27 -16.81 1.37 -9.60
CA TYR A 27 -15.51 1.84 -10.08
C TYR A 27 -14.97 1.04 -11.28
N SER A 28 -14.45 1.71 -12.31
CA SER A 28 -13.83 1.09 -13.48
C SER A 28 -12.61 1.90 -13.88
N ALA A 29 -11.42 1.34 -13.74
CA ALA A 29 -10.17 2.07 -13.90
C ALA A 29 -9.97 2.48 -15.37
N ALA A 30 -9.79 3.77 -15.62
CA ALA A 30 -9.27 4.27 -16.90
C ALA A 30 -7.76 4.03 -16.97
N TRP A 31 -7.08 4.10 -15.83
CA TRP A 31 -5.64 3.90 -15.73
C TRP A 31 -5.26 3.27 -14.39
N THR A 32 -4.17 2.49 -14.37
CA THR A 32 -3.60 1.89 -13.15
C THR A 32 -2.09 1.77 -13.25
N LEU A 33 -1.38 2.23 -12.21
CA LEU A 33 0.04 2.03 -12.00
C LEU A 33 0.27 1.14 -10.77
N LYS A 34 1.09 0.11 -10.95
CA LYS A 34 1.49 -0.82 -9.91
C LYS A 34 3.00 -0.73 -9.70
N ILE A 35 3.41 -0.45 -8.47
CA ILE A 35 4.82 -0.38 -8.08
C ILE A 35 5.04 -1.40 -6.98
N THR A 36 6.00 -2.30 -7.17
CA THR A 36 6.32 -3.37 -6.22
C THR A 36 7.76 -3.20 -5.76
N TRP A 37 7.95 -3.14 -4.45
CA TRP A 37 9.26 -3.19 -3.80
C TRP A 37 9.48 -4.61 -3.32
N VAL A 38 10.50 -5.28 -3.85
CA VAL A 38 10.84 -6.66 -3.48
C VAL A 38 12.12 -6.62 -2.65
N LYS A 39 12.05 -7.17 -1.43
CA LYS A 39 13.19 -7.21 -0.49
C LYS A 39 13.90 -5.86 -0.37
N ALA A 40 13.12 -4.78 -0.28
CA ALA A 40 13.67 -3.43 -0.16
C ALA A 40 14.35 -3.27 1.22
N PRO A 41 15.61 -2.85 1.28
CA PRO A 41 16.28 -2.55 2.55
C PRO A 41 15.73 -1.25 3.16
N ALA A 42 15.93 -1.08 4.47
CA ALA A 42 15.62 0.18 5.12
C ALA A 42 16.50 1.30 4.56
N TYR A 43 15.95 2.52 4.50
CA TYR A 43 16.72 3.69 4.09
C TYR A 43 17.96 3.86 4.98
N GLY A 44 19.12 4.08 4.37
CA GLY A 44 20.38 4.25 5.10
C GLY A 44 21.01 2.95 5.61
N ALA A 45 20.50 1.76 5.25
CA ALA A 45 21.14 0.51 5.58
C ALA A 45 22.54 0.41 4.94
N ARG A 46 23.60 0.43 5.77
CA ARG A 46 25.01 0.28 5.35
C ARG A 46 25.61 -1.10 5.67
N GLY A 47 24.78 -2.04 6.16
CA GLY A 47 25.22 -3.35 6.64
C GLY A 47 24.17 -4.43 6.38
N ASP A 48 23.48 -4.89 7.43
CA ASP A 48 22.54 -6.01 7.36
C ASP A 48 21.32 -5.73 6.47
N SER A 49 21.38 -6.23 5.24
CA SER A 49 20.29 -6.19 4.25
C SER A 49 19.38 -7.43 4.32
N ARG A 50 19.45 -8.25 5.38
CA ARG A 50 18.59 -9.43 5.53
C ARG A 50 17.17 -9.06 6.00
N ARG A 51 17.04 -7.99 6.78
CA ARG A 51 15.76 -7.48 7.28
C ARG A 51 15.16 -6.50 6.28
N THR A 52 14.35 -7.02 5.36
CA THR A 52 13.81 -6.25 4.22
C THR A 52 12.29 -6.16 4.27
N ASN A 53 11.73 -5.21 3.52
CA ASN A 53 10.30 -5.07 3.32
C ASN A 53 9.93 -5.47 1.90
N THR A 54 8.82 -6.20 1.74
CA THR A 54 8.20 -6.48 0.45
C THR A 54 6.75 -6.01 0.47
N TYR A 55 6.44 -5.03 -0.37
CA TYR A 55 5.14 -4.39 -0.43
C TYR A 55 4.88 -3.81 -1.81
N GLN A 56 3.63 -3.47 -2.07
CA GLN A 56 3.16 -2.94 -3.34
C GLN A 56 2.28 -1.71 -3.10
N ALA A 57 2.44 -0.70 -3.94
CA ALA A 57 1.51 0.42 -4.05
C ALA A 57 0.82 0.37 -5.43
N VAL A 58 -0.49 0.57 -5.44
CA VAL A 58 -1.29 0.67 -6.66
C VAL A 58 -2.00 2.02 -6.66
N LEU A 59 -1.70 2.85 -7.66
CA LEU A 59 -2.44 4.08 -7.94
C LEU A 59 -3.38 3.81 -9.11
N THR A 60 -4.65 4.18 -8.97
CA THR A 60 -5.66 3.89 -9.98
C THR A 60 -6.69 5.00 -10.02
N THR A 61 -7.18 5.33 -11.21
CA THR A 61 -8.21 6.36 -11.42
C THR A 61 -9.19 5.94 -12.52
N ASP A 62 -10.46 6.33 -12.36
CA ASP A 62 -11.50 6.25 -13.40
C ASP A 62 -11.64 7.58 -14.18
N GLY A 63 -10.81 8.58 -13.87
CA GLY A 63 -10.87 9.93 -14.44
C GLY A 63 -11.70 10.91 -13.59
N PHE A 64 -12.47 10.44 -12.61
CA PHE A 64 -13.23 11.26 -11.67
C PHE A 64 -12.79 11.06 -10.22
N ARG A 65 -12.54 9.80 -9.82
CA ARG A 65 -12.04 9.39 -8.50
C ARG A 65 -10.72 8.66 -8.65
N SER A 66 -9.83 8.90 -7.70
CA SER A 66 -8.52 8.26 -7.63
C SER A 66 -8.35 7.55 -6.29
N TYR A 67 -7.73 6.38 -6.32
CA TYR A 67 -7.48 5.56 -5.14
C TYR A 67 -6.03 5.09 -5.10
N VAL A 68 -5.53 4.91 -3.87
CA VAL A 68 -4.25 4.25 -3.60
C VAL A 68 -4.51 3.01 -2.75
N LEU A 69 -4.03 1.86 -3.21
CA LEU A 69 -3.99 0.63 -2.42
C LEU A 69 -2.54 0.36 -2.03
N ILE A 70 -2.29 0.21 -0.74
CA ILE A 70 -1.00 -0.24 -0.22
C ILE A 70 -1.19 -1.67 0.27
N LEU A 71 -0.46 -2.61 -0.33
CA LEU A 71 -0.54 -4.03 -0.06
C LEU A 71 0.78 -4.49 0.53
N TYR A 72 0.71 -5.17 1.67
CA TYR A 72 1.87 -5.70 2.36
C TYR A 72 1.91 -7.20 2.15
N GLN A 73 3.07 -7.75 1.75
CA GLN A 73 3.23 -9.20 1.70
C GLN A 73 3.16 -9.75 3.12
N ASP A 74 2.44 -10.85 3.32
CA ASP A 74 2.39 -11.53 4.62
C ASP A 74 3.79 -11.96 5.08
N GLY A 75 4.12 -11.61 6.32
CA GLY A 75 5.45 -11.75 6.90
C GLY A 75 6.54 -10.91 6.21
N GLY A 76 6.16 -10.06 5.26
CA GLY A 76 7.05 -9.35 4.36
C GLY A 76 7.55 -8.01 4.88
N MET A 77 7.06 -7.52 6.03
CA MET A 77 7.53 -6.25 6.62
C MET A 77 8.49 -6.52 7.77
N GLN A 78 9.79 -6.60 7.50
CA GLN A 78 10.79 -7.09 8.44
C GLN A 78 11.87 -6.09 8.84
N TRP A 79 11.83 -4.84 8.37
CA TRP A 79 12.78 -3.81 8.81
C TRP A 79 12.94 -3.80 10.33
N ASP A 80 14.19 -3.68 10.77
CA ASP A 80 14.52 -3.66 12.19
C ASP A 80 14.27 -2.28 12.77
N TYR A 81 13.08 -2.06 13.32
CA TYR A 81 12.67 -0.75 13.80
C TYR A 81 13.54 -0.23 14.96
N THR A 82 14.23 -1.10 15.70
CA THR A 82 15.12 -0.70 16.80
C THR A 82 16.44 -0.11 16.31
N GLN A 83 16.78 -0.30 15.04
CA GLN A 83 18.01 0.23 14.42
C GLN A 83 17.74 1.46 13.55
N LEU A 84 16.47 1.89 13.43
CA LEU A 84 16.12 3.07 12.64
C LEU A 84 16.42 4.34 13.44
N PRO A 85 17.01 5.38 12.80
CA PRO A 85 17.27 6.67 13.46
C PRO A 85 16.01 7.33 14.03
N ALA A 86 14.86 7.06 13.40
CA ALA A 86 13.55 7.51 13.86
C ALA A 86 12.52 6.38 13.72
N THR A 87 11.72 6.16 14.77
CA THR A 87 10.72 5.09 14.86
C THR A 87 9.30 5.60 14.62
N ASN A 88 9.15 6.68 13.88
CA ASN A 88 7.87 7.39 13.64
C ASN A 88 7.35 7.13 12.22
N VAL A 89 7.25 5.86 11.81
CA VAL A 89 6.53 5.53 10.56
C VAL A 89 5.11 6.08 10.63
N LEU A 90 4.75 6.82 9.57
CA LEU A 90 3.42 7.33 9.31
C LEU A 90 2.86 6.61 8.10
N ILE A 91 1.62 6.16 8.22
CA ILE A 91 0.82 5.60 7.13
C ILE A 91 -0.44 6.45 7.12
N GLY A 92 -0.82 6.97 5.96
CA GLY A 92 -1.92 7.92 5.87
C GLY A 92 -1.92 8.70 4.57
N TYR A 93 -2.73 9.75 4.53
CA TYR A 93 -2.78 10.70 3.41
C TYR A 93 -3.02 12.12 3.91
N THR A 94 -2.69 13.09 3.06
CA THR A 94 -3.02 14.51 3.23
C THR A 94 -3.67 15.03 1.96
N SER A 95 -4.64 15.93 2.08
CA SER A 95 -5.29 16.60 0.96
C SER A 95 -4.57 17.89 0.53
N GLY A 96 -3.50 18.29 1.22
CA GLY A 96 -2.73 19.49 0.90
C GLY A 96 -3.40 20.82 1.31
N ASP A 97 -4.63 20.77 1.82
CA ASP A 97 -5.42 21.89 2.37
C ASP A 97 -5.33 21.98 3.91
N GLY A 98 -4.40 21.25 4.51
CA GLY A 98 -4.24 21.14 5.95
C GLY A 98 -4.96 19.94 6.57
N TYR A 99 -5.88 19.28 5.85
CA TYR A 99 -6.46 18.02 6.32
C TYR A 99 -5.51 16.84 6.06
N TYR A 100 -5.39 15.96 7.05
CA TYR A 100 -4.67 14.70 6.96
C TYR A 100 -5.37 13.63 7.77
N ARG A 101 -5.16 12.38 7.39
CA ARG A 101 -5.58 11.22 8.15
C ARG A 101 -4.44 10.24 8.24
N ASN A 102 -4.01 9.95 9.46
CA ASN A 102 -3.10 8.84 9.74
C ASN A 102 -3.92 7.57 9.99
N ASP A 103 -3.38 6.44 9.57
CA ASP A 103 -3.93 5.12 9.86
C ASP A 103 -3.91 4.87 11.38
N ASP A 104 -4.95 4.22 11.91
CA ASP A 104 -5.07 3.94 13.36
C ASP A 104 -3.88 3.11 13.87
N LEU A 105 -3.26 2.30 13.01
CA LEU A 105 -2.05 1.54 13.32
C LEU A 105 -0.89 2.44 13.76
N THR A 106 -0.85 3.71 13.33
CA THR A 106 0.20 4.66 13.72
C THR A 106 0.18 5.02 15.21
N GLN A 107 -0.95 4.82 15.90
CA GLN A 107 -1.09 4.98 17.36
C GLN A 107 -0.51 3.79 18.14
N SER A 108 -0.20 2.69 17.47
CA SER A 108 0.35 1.49 18.10
C SER A 108 1.86 1.61 18.40
N PRO A 109 2.41 0.79 19.32
CA PRO A 109 3.83 0.76 19.59
C PRO A 109 4.68 0.47 18.33
N PRO A 110 5.97 0.86 18.28
CA PRO A 110 6.89 0.60 17.16
C PRO A 110 6.84 -0.83 16.61
N ALA A 111 6.80 -1.83 17.48
CA ALA A 111 6.73 -3.23 17.07
C ALA A 111 5.50 -3.59 16.22
N ALA A 112 4.38 -2.85 16.36
CA ALA A 112 3.16 -3.06 15.60
C ALA A 112 3.09 -2.16 14.36
N LYS A 113 3.41 -0.86 14.47
CA LYS A 113 3.29 0.07 13.33
C LYS A 113 4.26 -0.21 12.18
N TYR A 114 5.38 -0.89 12.45
CA TYR A 114 6.29 -1.38 11.41
C TYR A 114 5.93 -2.77 10.87
N ARG A 115 4.78 -3.32 11.28
CA ARG A 115 4.26 -4.63 10.89
C ARG A 115 2.82 -4.54 10.37
N PRO A 116 2.53 -3.68 9.36
CA PRO A 116 1.20 -3.58 8.80
C PRO A 116 0.75 -4.86 8.07
N ASP A 117 1.69 -5.73 7.69
CA ASP A 117 1.44 -7.09 7.19
C ASP A 117 0.74 -8.00 8.22
N ARG A 118 0.94 -7.75 9.52
CA ARG A 118 0.31 -8.52 10.59
C ARG A 118 -1.05 -7.96 11.02
N TYR A 119 -1.41 -6.77 10.53
CA TYR A 119 -2.69 -6.18 10.82
C TYR A 119 -3.76 -6.95 10.08
N ARG A 120 -4.65 -7.62 10.82
CA ARG A 120 -5.82 -8.26 10.23
C ARG A 120 -6.76 -7.15 9.79
N GLY A 121 -6.80 -6.90 8.48
CA GLY A 121 -7.88 -6.13 7.88
C GLY A 121 -9.22 -6.77 8.23
N TYR A 122 -10.30 -6.01 8.05
CA TYR A 122 -11.64 -6.58 8.16
C TYR A 122 -11.79 -7.66 7.08
N ASN A 123 -11.83 -8.93 7.47
CA ASN A 123 -12.27 -10.04 6.63
C ASN A 123 -13.75 -9.79 6.29
N THR A 124 -14.03 -8.94 5.31
CA THR A 124 -15.38 -8.58 4.88
C THR A 124 -15.51 -8.60 3.38
#